data_AF-A0A7R9ZGK9-F1
#
_entry.id   AF-A0A7R9ZGK9-F1
#
_cell.length_a   1.000
_cell.length_b   1.000
_cell.length_c   1.000
_cell.angle_alpha   90.00
_cell.angle_beta   90.00
_cell.angle_gamma   90.00
#
_symmetry.space_group_name_H-M   'P 1'
#
loop_
_entity.id
_entity.type
_entity.pdbx_description
1 polymer ?
#
loop_
_entity_poly.entity_id
_entity_poly.type
_entity_poly.pdbx_seq_one_letter_code
_entity_poly.pdbx_strand_id
1 'polypeptide(L)'
;MRRDKKGKRMPYGHSVDWFSFGCVLAEFISGTNPFRSEMALNFGLERGKKTKEKAIDCATLEMDPVFDSKRFDDDAADLCRRLLDKNEKRRLGVKGCEEIMAHPWFRDVNWEMIITDRKRPPFIPPKDVNAASQSEIGTFAEDKTFHETVLDQKDEEIYKNWDWTNPRAFAAEVIEFL
;
A
#
# COMPACT_ATOMS: atom_id res chain seq x y z
N MET A 1 -0.74 -7.00 -13.84
CA MET A 1 -0.63 -5.55 -14.20
C MET A 1 -1.06 -5.28 -15.64
N ARG A 2 -1.78 -4.18 -15.88
CA ARG A 2 -2.49 -3.88 -17.14
C ARG A 2 -1.60 -3.92 -18.37
N ARG A 3 -2.11 -4.57 -19.42
CA ARG A 3 -1.48 -4.69 -20.72
C ARG A 3 -2.43 -4.21 -21.80
N ASP A 4 -1.88 -3.62 -22.85
CA ASP A 4 -2.66 -3.26 -24.03
C ASP A 4 -3.08 -4.52 -24.83
N LYS A 5 -3.84 -4.32 -25.91
CA LYS A 5 -4.28 -5.42 -26.80
C LYS A 5 -3.12 -6.18 -27.45
N LYS A 6 -1.90 -5.62 -27.43
CA LYS A 6 -0.66 -6.23 -27.96
C LYS A 6 0.18 -6.88 -26.87
N GLY A 7 -0.32 -6.92 -25.63
CA GLY A 7 0.38 -7.50 -24.48
C GLY A 7 1.47 -6.60 -23.88
N LYS A 8 1.65 -5.35 -24.34
CA LYS A 8 2.64 -4.42 -23.79
C LYS A 8 2.13 -3.83 -22.47
N ARG A 9 3.02 -3.69 -21.48
CA ARG A 9 2.70 -3.03 -20.20
C ARG A 9 2.27 -1.59 -20.46
N MET A 10 1.14 -1.20 -19.87
CA MET A 10 0.67 0.18 -19.95
C MET A 10 1.43 1.05 -18.95
N PRO A 11 1.79 2.30 -19.32
CA PRO A 11 2.31 3.26 -18.36
C PRO A 11 1.22 3.59 -17.33
N TYR A 12 1.64 3.93 -16.12
CA TYR A 12 0.77 4.36 -15.04
C TYR A 12 1.34 5.64 -14.41
N GLY A 13 0.47 6.44 -13.81
CA GLY A 13 0.84 7.63 -13.04
C GLY A 13 0.50 7.45 -11.56
N HIS A 14 0.50 8.55 -10.80
CA HIS A 14 0.19 8.60 -9.35
C HIS A 14 -1.17 7.99 -8.98
N SER A 15 -2.12 7.89 -9.92
CA SER A 15 -3.43 7.28 -9.67
C SER A 15 -3.38 5.84 -9.12
N VAL A 16 -2.27 5.12 -9.30
CA VAL A 16 -2.09 3.77 -8.75
C VAL A 16 -1.96 3.79 -7.22
N ASP A 17 -1.43 4.87 -6.66
CA ASP A 17 -1.30 5.03 -5.21
C ASP A 17 -2.67 5.16 -4.57
N TRP A 18 -3.62 5.83 -5.24
CA TRP A 18 -5.01 5.90 -4.79
C TRP A 18 -5.74 4.56 -4.83
N PHE A 19 -5.39 3.69 -5.79
CA PHE A 19 -5.90 2.32 -5.79
C PHE A 19 -5.34 1.53 -4.60
N SER A 20 -4.04 1.64 -4.33
CA SER A 20 -3.40 1.02 -3.16
C SER A 20 -3.98 1.54 -1.85
N PHE A 21 -4.23 2.85 -1.76
CA PHE A 21 -4.90 3.48 -0.63
C PHE A 21 -6.31 2.90 -0.41
N GLY A 22 -7.10 2.73 -1.48
CA GLY A 22 -8.40 2.06 -1.40
C GLY A 22 -8.32 0.62 -0.89
N CYS A 23 -7.29 -0.15 -1.28
CA CYS A 23 -7.06 -1.49 -0.76
C CYS A 23 -6.77 -1.49 0.74
N VAL A 24 -5.87 -0.61 1.19
CA VAL A 24 -5.49 -0.49 2.60
C VAL A 24 -6.66 0.00 3.45
N LEU A 25 -7.45 0.96 2.94
CA LEU A 25 -8.61 1.47 3.65
C LEU A 25 -9.68 0.39 3.84
N ALA A 26 -9.98 -0.37 2.79
CA ALA A 26 -10.89 -1.51 2.88
C ALA A 26 -10.37 -2.58 3.85
N GLU A 27 -9.06 -2.80 3.87
CA GLU A 27 -8.39 -3.73 4.80
C GLU A 27 -8.45 -3.25 6.26
N PHE A 28 -8.29 -1.97 6.55
CA PHE A 28 -8.45 -1.44 7.90
C PHE A 28 -9.88 -1.55 8.42
N ILE A 29 -10.89 -1.40 7.55
CA ILE A 29 -12.31 -1.50 7.94
C ILE A 29 -12.73 -2.98 8.10
N SER A 30 -12.30 -3.84 7.19
CA SER A 30 -12.77 -5.23 7.12
C SER A 30 -11.85 -6.27 7.75
N GLY A 31 -10.58 -5.92 7.96
CA GLY A 31 -9.51 -6.84 8.35
C GLY A 31 -8.98 -7.71 7.21
N THR A 32 -9.43 -7.52 5.97
CA THR A 32 -9.00 -8.35 4.82
C THR A 32 -8.81 -7.51 3.58
N ASN A 33 -7.70 -7.73 2.86
CA ASN A 33 -7.47 -7.09 1.59
C ASN A 33 -8.51 -7.56 0.53
N PRO A 34 -9.22 -6.65 -0.16
CA PRO A 34 -10.34 -7.01 -1.04
C PRO A 34 -9.95 -7.97 -2.18
N PHE A 35 -8.70 -7.93 -2.65
CA PHE A 35 -8.20 -8.77 -3.76
C PHE A 35 -7.34 -9.96 -3.30
N ARG A 36 -7.21 -10.16 -1.98
CA ARG A 36 -6.55 -11.34 -1.39
C ARG A 36 -7.48 -12.20 -0.53
N SER A 37 -8.77 -11.87 -0.55
CA SER A 37 -9.83 -12.66 0.06
C SER A 37 -9.99 -14.01 -0.63
N GLU A 38 -10.65 -14.96 0.04
CA GLU A 38 -11.00 -16.25 -0.54
C GLU A 38 -11.86 -16.08 -1.81
N MET A 39 -12.78 -15.12 -1.80
CA MET A 39 -13.57 -14.74 -2.98
C MET A 39 -12.69 -14.30 -4.15
N ALA A 40 -11.67 -13.48 -3.91
CA ALA A 40 -10.73 -13.03 -4.93
C ALA A 40 -9.90 -14.18 -5.50
N LEU A 41 -9.46 -15.11 -4.64
CA LEU A 41 -8.75 -16.30 -5.08
C LEU A 41 -9.64 -17.18 -5.96
N ASN A 42 -10.85 -17.50 -5.50
CA ASN A 42 -11.81 -18.31 -6.24
C ASN A 42 -12.19 -17.68 -7.59
N PHE A 43 -12.40 -16.36 -7.64
CA PHE A 43 -12.68 -15.61 -8.87
C PHE A 43 -11.63 -15.83 -9.97
N GLY A 44 -10.35 -15.89 -9.59
CA GLY A 44 -9.26 -16.17 -10.51
C GLY A 44 -9.14 -17.65 -10.86
N LEU A 45 -9.30 -18.55 -9.88
CA LEU A 45 -9.22 -20.00 -10.09
C LEU A 45 -10.32 -20.47 -11.06
N GLU A 46 -11.55 -20.00 -10.90
CA GLU A 46 -12.69 -20.31 -11.79
C GLU A 46 -12.45 -19.84 -13.24
N ARG A 47 -11.64 -18.79 -13.42
CA ARG A 47 -11.18 -18.30 -14.74
C ARG A 47 -9.91 -19.01 -15.25
N GLY A 48 -9.55 -20.15 -14.65
CA GLY A 48 -8.43 -20.99 -15.07
C GLY A 48 -7.05 -20.46 -14.69
N LYS A 49 -6.94 -19.51 -13.74
CA LYS A 49 -5.65 -19.08 -13.21
C LYS A 49 -5.11 -20.14 -12.25
N LYS A 50 -4.02 -20.80 -12.60
CA LYS A 50 -3.49 -21.97 -11.86
C LYS A 50 -2.67 -21.63 -10.60
N THR A 51 -2.24 -20.38 -10.43
CA THR A 51 -1.42 -19.96 -9.28
C THR A 51 -2.13 -18.88 -8.49
N LYS A 52 -1.83 -18.80 -7.19
CA LYS A 52 -2.40 -17.80 -6.28
C LYS A 52 -2.15 -16.38 -6.79
N GLU A 53 -0.94 -16.10 -7.27
CA GLU A 53 -0.54 -14.79 -7.80
C GLU A 53 -1.34 -14.43 -9.05
N LYS A 54 -1.52 -15.39 -9.97
CA LYS A 54 -2.32 -15.18 -11.19
C LYS A 54 -3.80 -14.99 -10.87
N ALA A 55 -4.31 -15.65 -9.83
CA ALA A 55 -5.68 -15.48 -9.37
C ALA A 55 -5.89 -14.09 -8.77
N ILE A 56 -4.98 -13.65 -7.88
CA ILE A 56 -4.98 -12.29 -7.31
C ILE A 56 -4.85 -11.23 -8.40
N ASP A 57 -3.97 -11.42 -9.39
CA ASP A 57 -3.84 -10.53 -10.54
C ASP A 57 -5.17 -10.42 -11.32
N CYS A 58 -5.85 -11.55 -11.54
CA CYS A 58 -7.13 -11.58 -12.23
C CYS A 58 -8.21 -10.84 -11.43
N ALA A 59 -8.33 -11.11 -10.13
CA ALA A 59 -9.26 -10.40 -9.26
C ALA A 59 -8.98 -8.90 -9.20
N THR A 60 -7.72 -8.51 -9.08
CA THR A 60 -7.32 -7.10 -9.07
C THR A 60 -7.71 -6.37 -10.36
N LEU A 61 -7.65 -7.06 -11.50
CA LEU A 61 -7.97 -6.49 -12.81
C LEU A 61 -9.47 -6.47 -13.13
N GLU A 62 -10.22 -7.50 -12.72
CA GLU A 62 -11.56 -7.78 -13.25
C GLU A 62 -12.64 -7.90 -12.16
N MET A 63 -12.28 -8.16 -10.91
CA MET A 63 -13.27 -8.31 -9.84
C MET A 63 -13.63 -6.96 -9.25
N ASP A 64 -14.93 -6.75 -9.04
CA ASP A 64 -15.44 -5.65 -8.22
C ASP A 64 -15.50 -6.11 -6.77
N PRO A 65 -14.87 -5.36 -5.84
CA PRO A 65 -14.86 -5.72 -4.43
C PRO A 65 -16.25 -5.58 -3.80
N VAL A 66 -16.57 -6.47 -2.87
CA VAL A 66 -17.82 -6.45 -2.10
C VAL A 66 -17.56 -5.82 -0.73
N PHE A 67 -18.41 -4.87 -0.35
CA PHE A 67 -18.33 -4.18 0.94
C PHE A 67 -19.54 -4.57 1.79
N ASP A 68 -19.29 -5.31 2.87
CA ASP A 68 -20.33 -5.77 3.81
C ASP A 68 -20.89 -4.58 4.59
N SER A 69 -22.21 -4.36 4.53
CA SER A 69 -22.91 -3.28 5.23
C SER A 69 -22.83 -3.38 6.75
N LYS A 70 -22.40 -4.51 7.31
CA LYS A 70 -22.11 -4.64 8.75
C LYS A 70 -20.81 -3.96 9.16
N ARG A 71 -19.87 -3.75 8.21
CA ARG A 71 -18.55 -3.18 8.46
C ARG A 71 -18.37 -1.81 7.81
N PHE A 72 -19.00 -1.60 6.67
CA PHE A 72 -18.95 -0.35 5.92
C PHE A 72 -20.27 0.38 6.04
N ASP A 73 -20.21 1.65 6.46
CA ASP A 73 -21.29 2.60 6.17
C ASP A 73 -21.31 2.97 4.68
N ASP A 74 -22.36 3.67 4.25
CA ASP A 74 -22.58 4.02 2.85
C ASP A 74 -21.45 4.90 2.28
N ASP A 75 -20.96 5.86 3.08
CA ASP A 75 -19.89 6.79 2.70
C ASP A 75 -18.54 6.04 2.56
N ALA A 76 -18.24 5.09 3.44
CA ALA A 76 -17.03 4.28 3.43
C ALA A 76 -17.01 3.33 2.22
N ALA A 77 -18.16 2.70 1.95
CA ALA A 77 -18.30 1.83 0.81
C ALA A 77 -18.21 2.61 -0.51
N ASP A 78 -18.81 3.81 -0.60
CA ASP A 78 -18.68 4.69 -1.78
C ASP A 78 -17.23 5.13 -2.00
N LEU A 79 -16.55 5.56 -0.94
CA LEU A 79 -15.14 5.96 -0.99
C LEU A 79 -14.28 4.82 -1.56
N CYS A 80 -14.41 3.61 -1.00
CA CYS A 80 -13.65 2.45 -1.47
C CYS A 80 -13.98 2.07 -2.92
N ARG A 81 -15.26 2.09 -3.33
CA ARG A 81 -15.66 1.82 -4.72
C ARG A 81 -15.00 2.81 -5.70
N ARG A 82 -14.97 4.10 -5.36
CA ARG A 82 -14.43 5.15 -6.23
C ARG A 82 -12.90 5.15 -6.28
N LEU A 83 -12.23 4.82 -5.18
CA LEU A 83 -10.77 4.61 -5.14
C LEU A 83 -10.37 3.33 -5.90
N LEU A 84 -11.20 2.30 -5.88
CA LEU A 84 -10.94 1.02 -6.53
C LEU A 84 -11.52 0.92 -7.95
N ASP A 85 -11.97 2.04 -8.55
CA ASP A 85 -12.36 2.06 -9.97
C ASP A 85 -11.16 1.62 -10.83
N LYS A 86 -11.39 0.59 -11.64
CA LYS A 86 -10.37 0.06 -12.55
C LYS A 86 -9.99 1.14 -13.57
N ASN A 87 -10.90 2.01 -13.99
CA ASN A 87 -10.62 3.11 -14.88
C ASN A 87 -9.89 4.25 -14.15
N GLU A 88 -8.58 4.38 -14.40
CA GLU A 88 -7.74 5.42 -13.80
C GLU A 88 -8.24 6.85 -14.05
N LYS A 89 -8.94 7.10 -15.18
CA LYS A 89 -9.45 8.44 -15.52
C LYS A 89 -10.69 8.82 -14.73
N ARG A 90 -11.37 7.85 -14.12
CA ARG A 90 -12.56 8.05 -13.28
C ARG A 90 -12.28 7.80 -11.80
N ARG A 91 -11.14 7.19 -11.49
CA ARG A 91 -10.72 6.90 -10.12
C ARG A 91 -10.64 8.18 -9.31
N LEU A 92 -11.17 8.12 -8.09
CA LEU A 92 -11.06 9.22 -7.15
C LEU A 92 -9.59 9.56 -6.87
N GLY A 93 -9.26 10.85 -6.90
CA GLY A 93 -7.90 11.32 -6.66
C GLY A 93 -7.08 11.51 -7.93
N VAL A 94 -7.61 11.18 -9.11
CA VAL A 94 -6.90 11.38 -10.38
C VAL A 94 -6.51 12.85 -10.60
N LYS A 95 -7.33 13.80 -10.11
CA LYS A 95 -7.05 15.24 -10.18
C LYS A 95 -6.31 15.82 -8.99
N GLY A 96 -5.99 15.02 -7.98
CA GLY A 96 -5.34 15.50 -6.75
C GLY A 96 -5.96 14.89 -5.48
N CYS A 97 -5.25 15.03 -4.36
CA CYS A 97 -5.73 14.51 -3.07
C CYS A 97 -6.97 15.26 -2.57
N GLU A 98 -7.22 16.47 -3.06
CA GLU A 98 -8.36 17.31 -2.70
C GLU A 98 -9.70 16.63 -3.03
N GLU A 99 -9.77 15.84 -4.10
CA GLU A 99 -10.98 15.06 -4.43
C GLU A 99 -11.30 14.02 -3.35
N ILE A 100 -10.27 13.42 -2.76
CA ILE A 100 -10.39 12.43 -1.68
C ILE A 100 -10.73 13.15 -0.39
N MET A 101 -10.04 14.24 -0.07
CA MET A 101 -10.26 15.04 1.14
C MET A 101 -11.67 15.63 1.22
N ALA A 102 -12.28 15.94 0.06
CA ALA A 102 -13.64 16.45 -0.05
C ALA A 102 -14.72 15.37 0.01
N HIS A 103 -14.35 14.08 0.09
CA HIS A 103 -15.33 13.00 0.16
C HIS A 103 -16.17 13.07 1.45
N PRO A 104 -17.49 12.79 1.41
CA PRO A 104 -18.35 12.84 2.60
C PRO A 104 -17.88 12.01 3.79
N TRP A 105 -17.19 10.89 3.53
CA TRP A 105 -16.55 10.07 4.57
C TRP A 105 -15.55 10.85 5.45
N PHE A 106 -14.94 11.90 4.91
CA PHE A 106 -14.00 12.77 5.63
C PHE A 106 -14.65 14.08 6.14
N ARG A 107 -15.98 14.23 6.12
CA ARG A 107 -16.66 15.49 6.48
C ARG A 107 -16.31 16.02 7.87
N ASP A 108 -16.03 15.13 8.81
CA ASP A 108 -15.71 15.47 10.21
C ASP A 108 -14.18 15.61 10.45
N VAL A 109 -13.38 15.55 9.38
CA VAL A 109 -11.92 15.69 9.45
C VAL A 109 -11.52 17.14 9.27
N ASN A 110 -10.99 17.74 10.33
CA ASN A 110 -10.25 18.99 10.23
C ASN A 110 -8.82 18.71 9.74
N TRP A 111 -8.59 18.92 8.44
CA TRP A 111 -7.29 18.69 7.80
C TRP A 111 -6.18 19.61 8.31
N GLU A 112 -6.49 20.85 8.70
CA GLU A 112 -5.51 21.78 9.26
C GLU A 112 -4.97 21.26 10.61
N MET A 113 -5.85 20.73 11.46
CA MET A 113 -5.43 20.11 12.72
C MET A 113 -4.58 18.84 12.51
N ILE A 114 -4.81 18.10 11.42
CA ILE A 114 -3.98 16.94 11.06
C ILE A 114 -2.60 17.41 10.62
N ILE A 115 -2.52 18.35 9.68
CA ILE A 115 -1.26 18.84 9.09
C ILE A 115 -0.37 19.52 10.15
N THR A 116 -0.98 20.12 11.18
CA THR A 116 -0.27 20.80 12.27
C THR A 116 -0.02 19.90 13.49
N ASP A 117 -0.23 18.59 13.37
CA ASP A 117 -0.08 17.58 14.44
C ASP A 117 -0.86 17.90 15.72
N ARG A 118 -1.97 18.65 15.62
CA ARG A 118 -2.81 19.06 16.76
C ARG A 118 -3.92 18.07 17.09
N LYS A 119 -4.32 17.23 16.13
CA LYS A 119 -5.34 16.21 16.39
C LYS A 119 -4.70 15.04 17.13
N ARG A 120 -5.21 14.74 18.34
CA ARG A 120 -4.79 13.55 19.08
C ARG A 120 -5.10 12.28 18.26
N PRO A 121 -4.15 11.36 18.07
CA PRO A 121 -4.41 10.13 17.34
C PRO A 121 -5.43 9.25 18.09
N PRO A 122 -6.25 8.46 17.36
CA PRO A 122 -7.27 7.61 17.97
C PRO A 122 -6.66 6.47 18.81
N PHE A 123 -5.44 6.06 18.47
CA PHE A 123 -4.68 5.05 19.18
C PHE A 123 -3.30 5.61 19.52
N ILE A 124 -2.89 5.46 20.78
CA ILE A 124 -1.53 5.74 21.23
C ILE A 124 -0.91 4.38 21.56
N PRO A 125 0.10 3.92 20.81
CA PRO A 125 0.74 2.65 21.07
C PRO A 125 1.29 2.57 22.50
N PRO A 126 1.18 1.42 23.19
CA PRO A 126 1.87 1.20 24.44
C PRO A 126 3.39 1.24 24.20
N LYS A 127 4.17 1.40 25.28
CA LYS A 127 5.64 1.42 25.21
C LYS A 127 6.28 0.05 24.90
N ASP A 128 5.46 -0.96 24.62
CA ASP A 128 5.89 -2.30 24.32
C ASP A 128 6.38 -2.43 22.87
N VAL A 129 7.11 -3.51 22.59
CA VAL A 129 7.63 -3.80 21.26
C VAL A 129 6.48 -4.26 20.36
N ASN A 130 6.02 -3.38 19.47
CA ASN A 130 4.97 -3.68 18.49
C ASN A 130 5.57 -4.28 17.19
N ALA A 131 6.33 -5.36 17.32
CA ALA A 131 6.95 -6.07 16.21
C ALA A 131 6.82 -7.59 16.40
N ALA A 132 6.89 -8.34 15.29
CA ALA A 132 6.93 -9.79 15.35
C ALA A 132 8.16 -10.25 16.16
N SER A 133 7.99 -11.32 16.95
CA SER A 133 9.11 -11.84 17.74
C SER A 133 10.14 -12.53 16.84
N GLN A 134 11.41 -12.54 17.24
CA GLN A 134 12.45 -13.27 16.51
C GLN A 134 12.08 -14.75 16.29
N SER A 135 11.38 -15.36 17.25
CA SER A 135 10.84 -16.72 17.14
C SER A 135 9.74 -16.87 16.09
N GLU A 136 8.92 -15.85 15.84
CA GLU A 136 7.87 -15.86 14.80
C GLU A 136 8.45 -15.63 13.40
N ILE A 137 9.45 -14.75 13.30
CA ILE A 137 10.13 -14.44 12.02
C ILE A 137 10.93 -15.66 11.55
N GLY A 138 11.46 -16.45 12.50
CA GLY A 138 12.35 -17.56 12.24
C GLY A 138 13.77 -17.11 11.96
N THR A 139 14.62 -18.07 11.62
CA THR A 139 15.96 -17.82 11.10
C THR A 139 15.94 -18.07 9.60
N PHE A 140 16.71 -17.28 8.85
CA PHE A 140 17.09 -17.70 7.51
C PHE A 140 17.70 -19.11 7.63
N ALA A 141 17.37 -20.02 6.70
CA ALA A 141 18.06 -21.30 6.65
C ALA A 141 19.57 -21.00 6.65
N GLU A 142 20.35 -21.76 7.42
CA GLU A 142 21.80 -21.80 7.22
C GLU A 142 22.01 -22.30 5.79
N ASP A 143 22.05 -21.36 4.86
CA ASP A 143 22.28 -21.69 3.48
C ASP A 143 23.69 -22.26 3.48
N LYS A 144 23.81 -23.56 3.20
CA LYS A 144 25.11 -24.26 3.06
C LYS A 144 25.94 -23.67 1.92
N THR A 145 25.40 -22.66 1.25
CA THR A 145 25.96 -21.77 0.24
C THR A 145 26.11 -20.35 0.76
N PHE A 146 26.62 -20.15 1.99
CA PHE A 146 27.33 -18.92 2.31
C PHE A 146 28.60 -18.89 1.43
N HIS A 147 28.44 -18.47 0.19
CA HIS A 147 29.55 -18.15 -0.67
C HIS A 147 30.14 -16.86 -0.12
N GLU A 148 31.37 -16.92 0.39
CA GLU A 148 32.16 -15.73 0.67
C GLU A 148 32.30 -14.95 -0.64
N THR A 149 31.32 -14.09 -0.90
CA THR A 149 31.19 -13.34 -2.13
C THR A 149 32.14 -12.18 -1.99
N VAL A 150 33.31 -12.32 -2.60
CA VAL A 150 34.28 -11.22 -2.68
C VAL A 150 33.70 -10.19 -3.65
N LEU A 151 33.33 -9.02 -3.12
CA LEU A 151 32.88 -7.89 -3.93
C LEU A 151 34.02 -7.46 -4.85
N ASP A 152 33.72 -7.24 -6.12
CA ASP A 152 34.68 -6.72 -7.09
C ASP A 152 34.50 -5.20 -7.30
N GLN A 153 35.38 -4.60 -8.10
CA GLN A 153 35.32 -3.17 -8.41
C GLN A 153 34.01 -2.76 -9.11
N LYS A 154 33.33 -3.67 -9.82
CA LYS A 154 32.04 -3.38 -10.44
C LYS A 154 30.96 -3.28 -9.38
N ASP A 155 31.02 -4.11 -8.35
CA ASP A 155 30.12 -4.01 -7.20
C ASP A 155 30.34 -2.70 -6.44
N GLU A 156 31.60 -2.32 -6.19
CA GLU A 156 31.94 -1.05 -5.52
C GLU A 156 31.43 0.17 -6.30
N GLU A 157 31.57 0.16 -7.63
CA GLU A 157 31.09 1.27 -8.48
C GLU A 157 29.55 1.44 -8.42
N ILE A 158 28.78 0.38 -8.15
CA ILE A 158 27.33 0.49 -7.94
C ILE A 158 27.00 1.31 -6.68
N TYR A 159 27.78 1.14 -5.61
CA TYR A 159 27.55 1.79 -4.32
C TYR A 159 28.28 3.12 -4.15
N LYS A 160 29.09 3.55 -5.12
CA LYS A 160 29.88 4.78 -5.05
C LYS A 160 29.11 6.05 -4.70
N ASN A 161 27.83 6.13 -5.09
CA ASN A 161 26.94 7.26 -4.79
C ASN A 161 25.78 6.85 -3.86
N TRP A 162 25.97 5.80 -3.07
CA TRP A 162 24.98 5.33 -2.10
C TRP A 162 24.82 6.30 -0.93
N ASP A 163 25.94 6.89 -0.49
CA ASP A 163 25.95 7.76 0.67
C ASP A 163 25.16 9.05 0.40
N TRP A 164 24.19 9.32 1.29
CA TRP A 164 23.38 10.53 1.24
C TRP A 164 23.01 10.97 2.66
N THR A 165 23.07 12.28 2.90
CA THR A 165 22.63 12.89 4.15
C THR A 165 21.56 13.94 3.85
N ASN A 166 20.44 13.89 4.59
CA ASN A 166 19.41 14.92 4.52
C ASN A 166 19.83 16.13 5.37
N PRO A 167 20.18 17.29 4.77
CA PRO A 167 20.67 18.42 5.55
C PRO A 167 19.62 18.99 6.50
N ARG A 168 18.32 18.88 6.14
CA ARG A 168 17.23 19.37 6.98
C ARG A 168 17.02 18.51 8.21
N ALA A 169 17.06 17.18 8.04
CA ALA A 169 16.92 16.26 9.17
C ALA A 169 18.10 16.40 10.13
N PHE A 170 19.32 16.48 9.60
CA PHE A 170 20.52 16.70 10.41
C PHE A 170 20.47 18.03 11.17
N ALA A 171 20.09 19.13 10.51
CA ALA A 171 19.97 20.42 11.18
C ALA A 171 18.88 20.42 12.26
N ALA A 172 17.74 19.76 12.01
CA ALA A 172 16.68 19.62 12.99
C ALA A 172 17.15 18.86 14.24
N GLU A 173 17.86 17.74 14.05
CA GLU A 173 18.44 16.95 15.13
C GLU A 173 19.44 17.76 15.96
N VAL A 174 20.33 18.51 15.30
CA VAL A 174 21.29 19.40 15.98
C VAL A 174 20.56 20.45 16.83
N ILE A 175 19.50 21.08 16.32
CA ILE A 175 18.74 22.09 17.07
C ILE A 175 17.99 21.48 18.26
N GLU A 176 17.49 20.25 18.12
CA GLU A 176 16.70 19.59 19.16
C GLU A 176 17.56 19.05 20.31
N PHE A 177 18.79 18.60 20.02
CA PHE A 177 19.62 17.84 20.97
C PHE A 177 20.96 18.49 21.35
N LEU A 178 21.42 19.56 20.69
CA LEU A 178 22.64 20.31 21.03
C LEU A 178 22.35 21.74 21.48
#